data_AF-A0AAV2B3Q6-F1
#
_entry.id   AF-A0AAV2B3Q6-F1
#
_cell.length_a   1.000
_cell.length_b   1.000
_cell.length_c   1.000
_cell.angle_alpha   90.00
_cell.angle_beta   90.00
_cell.angle_gamma   90.00
#
_symmetry.space_group_name_H-M   'P 1'
#
loop_
_entity.id
_entity.type
_entity.pdbx_description
1 polymer ?
#
loop_
_entity_poly.entity_id
_entity_poly.type
_entity_poly.pdbx_seq_one_letter_code
_entity_poly.pdbx_strand_id
1 'polypeptide(L)' 'MVRSICLRGFDQQMATLIRDHMKNEGVKFVNESVPLKIEKNEKTGLLYVTWKDTTNHKLKDSFETVLVAIGKARTYSCCN' A
#
# COMPACT_ATOMS: atom_id res chain seq x y z
N MET A 1 0.71 -2.65 1.86
CA MET A 1 -0.16 -1.98 2.86
C MET A 1 -1.59 -1.97 2.32
N VAL A 2 -2.59 -2.20 3.18
CA VAL A 2 -4.00 -2.24 2.80
C VAL A 2 -4.76 -1.26 3.68
N ARG A 3 -5.51 -0.33 3.08
CA ARG A 3 -6.29 0.68 3.83
C ARG A 3 -7.51 0.09 4.52
N SER A 4 -8.20 -0.88 3.89
CA SER A 4 -9.43 -1.47 4.41
C SER A 4 -9.58 -2.93 3.96
N ILE A 5 -10.39 -3.19 2.92
CA ILE A 5 -10.62 -4.51 2.32
C ILE A 5 -9.80 -4.70 1.05
N CYS A 6 -9.35 -5.92 0.82
CA CYS A 6 -8.73 -6.32 -0.44
C CYS A 6 -9.81 -6.48 -1.52
N LEU A 7 -9.48 -6.16 -2.78
CA LEU A 7 -10.33 -6.39 -3.95
C LEU A 7 -11.77 -5.85 -3.80
N ARG A 8 -11.91 -4.59 -3.39
CA ARG A 8 -13.22 -3.92 -3.30
C ARG A 8 -13.95 -3.98 -4.64
N GLY A 9 -15.19 -4.49 -4.62
CA GLY A 9 -15.99 -4.73 -5.82
C GLY A 9 -15.98 -6.20 -6.30
N PHE A 10 -15.17 -7.05 -5.68
CA PHE A 10 -15.19 -8.50 -5.85
C PHE A 10 -15.83 -9.20 -4.64
N ASP A 11 -16.14 -10.48 -4.82
CA ASP A 11 -16.59 -11.37 -3.73
C ASP A 11 -15.59 -11.39 -2.57
N GLN A 12 -16.07 -11.16 -1.36
CA GLN A 12 -15.22 -11.02 -0.17
C GLN A 12 -14.69 -12.35 0.36
N GLN A 13 -15.40 -13.46 0.15
CA GLN A 13 -14.91 -14.79 0.54
C GLN A 13 -13.73 -15.17 -0.35
N MET A 14 -13.86 -14.95 -1.66
CA MET A 14 -12.78 -15.19 -2.61
C MET A 14 -11.59 -14.26 -2.38
N ALA A 15 -11.83 -12.98 -2.07
CA ALA A 15 -10.75 -12.05 -1.73
C ALA A 15 -9.96 -12.48 -0.48
N THR A 16 -10.64 -13.09 0.49
CA THR A 16 -10.00 -13.63 1.70
C THR A 16 -9.14 -14.85 1.37
N LEU A 17 -9.64 -15.79 0.56
CA LEU A 17 -8.87 -16.96 0.10
C LEU A 17 -7.59 -16.57 -0.63
N ILE A 18 -7.66 -15.61 -1.55
CA ILE A 18 -6.48 -15.11 -2.28
C ILE A 18 -5.46 -14.50 -1.31
N ARG A 19 -5.93 -13.71 -0.35
CA ARG A 19 -5.07 -13.08 0.66
C ARG A 19 -4.36 -14.12 1.53
N ASP A 20 -5.08 -15.15 1.97
CA ASP A 20 -4.52 -16.21 2.81
C ASP A 20 -3.48 -17.03 2.04
N HIS A 21 -3.75 -17.32 0.77
CA HIS A 21 -2.77 -17.94 -0.11
C HIS A 21 -1.51 -17.08 -0.26
N MET A 22 -1.64 -15.79 -0.57
CA MET A 22 -0.50 -14.87 -0.68
C MET A 22 0.29 -14.75 0.64
N LYS A 23 -0.40 -14.82 1.78
CA LYS A 23 0.25 -14.80 3.09
C LYS A 23 1.07 -16.08 3.33
N ASN A 24 0.56 -17.24 2.91
CA ASN A 24 1.29 -18.50 2.96
C ASN A 24 2.50 -18.52 2.03
N GLU A 25 2.43 -17.87 0.88
CA GLU A 25 3.57 -17.66 -0.04
C GLU A 25 4.62 -16.65 0.50
N GLY A 26 4.39 -16.06 1.68
CA GLY A 26 5.34 -15.18 2.35
C GLY A 26 5.12 -13.68 2.13
N VAL A 27 4.01 -13.27 1.50
CA VAL A 27 3.70 -11.85 1.31
C VAL A 27 3.20 -11.24 2.63
N LYS A 28 3.92 -10.24 3.14
CA LYS A 28 3.55 -9.52 4.37
C LYS A 28 2.48 -8.45 4.10
N PHE A 29 1.27 -8.70 4.62
CA PHE A 29 0.20 -7.70 4.59
C PHE A 29 0.24 -6.80 5.82
N VAL A 30 0.44 -5.50 5.60
CA VAL A 30 0.27 -4.45 6.62
C VAL A 30 -1.15 -3.91 6.50
N ASN A 31 -1.99 -4.25 7.46
CA ASN A 31 -3.43 -3.97 7.43
C ASN A 31 -3.75 -2.60 8.02
N GLU A 32 -4.91 -2.07 7.63
CA GLU A 32 -5.49 -0.79 8.07
C GLU A 32 -4.52 0.41 8.12
N SER A 33 -3.52 0.38 7.23
CA SER A 33 -2.42 1.33 7.25
C SER A 33 -2.50 2.31 6.08
N VAL A 34 -2.22 3.58 6.35
CA VAL A 34 -2.22 4.66 5.36
C VAL A 34 -0.83 5.28 5.25
N PRO A 35 -0.18 5.25 4.07
CA PRO A 35 1.10 5.92 3.88
C PRO A 35 0.92 7.45 4.01
N LEU A 36 1.86 8.09 4.71
CA LEU A 36 1.86 9.53 4.96
C LEU A 36 2.95 10.24 4.16
N LYS A 37 4.17 9.70 4.16
CA LYS A 37 5.33 10.33 3.53
C LYS A 37 6.27 9.29 2.97
N ILE A 38 6.85 9.59 1.82
CA ILE A 38 7.93 8.82 1.20
C ILE A 38 9.11 9.79 1.04
N GLU A 39 10.25 9.44 1.61
CA GLU A 39 11.48 10.24 1.55
C GLU A 39 12.60 9.40 0.96
N LYS A 40 13.26 9.91 -0.08
CA LYS A 40 14.43 9.25 -0.66
C LYS A 40 15.68 9.70 0.09
N ASN A 41 16.49 8.74 0.52
CA ASN A 41 17.81 9.01 1.04
C ASN A 41 18.78 9.18 -0.13
N GLU A 42 19.34 10.37 -0.32
CA GLU A 42 20.27 10.65 -1.41
C GLU A 42 21.61 9.89 -1.27
N LYS A 43 22.00 9.50 -0.05
CA LYS A 43 23.28 8.83 0.22
C LYS A 43 23.22 7.32 0.00
N THR A 44 22.12 6.69 0.36
CA THR A 44 21.94 5.22 0.27
C THR A 44 21.04 4.80 -0.89
N GLY A 45 20.29 5.73 -1.49
CA GLY A 45 19.29 5.43 -2.51
C GLY A 45 18.00 4.82 -1.97
N LEU A 46 17.94 4.46 -0.69
CA LEU A 46 16.79 3.82 -0.05
C LEU A 46 15.61 4.79 0.13
N LEU A 47 14.40 4.26 0.06
CA LEU A 47 13.15 4.97 0.25
C LEU A 47 12.62 4.71 1.66
N TYR A 48 12.54 5.76 2.48
CA TYR A 48 11.88 5.71 3.77
C TYR A 48 10.40 6.00 3.63
N VAL A 49 9.57 5.02 3.99
CA VAL A 49 8.11 5.16 3.98
C VAL A 49 7.64 5.31 5.43
N THR A 50 6.92 6.39 5.70
CA THR A 50 6.22 6.60 6.97
C THR A 50 4.73 6.39 6.75
N TRP A 51 4.10 5.56 7.57
CA TRP A 51 2.66 5.33 7.52
C TRP A 51 2.04 5.44 8.92
N LYS A 52 0.72 5.64 8.94
CA LYS A 52 -0.08 5.57 10.16
C LYS A 52 -0.95 4.32 10.15
N ASP A 53 -1.09 3.73 11.32
CA ASP A 53 -2.07 2.68 11.57
C ASP A 53 -3.42 3.29 12.03
N THR A 54 -4.47 2.47 12.15
CA THR A 54 -5.80 2.88 12.68
C THR A 54 -5.70 3.50 14.07
N THR A 55 -4.74 3.05 14.88
CA THR A 55 -4.44 3.56 16.23
C THR A 55 -3.65 4.87 16.24
N ASN A 56 -3.45 5.52 15.08
CA ASN A 56 -2.61 6.71 14.88
C ASN A 56 -1.11 6.51 15.22
N HIS A 57 -0.66 5.27 15.39
CA HIS A 57 0.76 4.99 15.56
C HIS A 57 1.50 5.24 14.25
N LYS A 58 2.53 6.09 14.30
CA LYS A 58 3.40 6.37 13.16
C LYS A 58 4.51 5.34 13.11
N LEU A 59 4.51 4.54 12.06
CA LEU A 59 5.53 3.54 11.78
C LEU A 59 6.38 4.01 10.60
N LYS A 60 7.66 3.67 10.64
CA LYS A 60 8.62 4.02 9.59
C LYS A 60 9.47 2.80 9.25
N ASP A 61 9.67 2.58 7.97
CA ASP A 61 10.52 1.50 7.47
C ASP A 61 11.19 1.91 6.14
N SER A 62 12.27 1.22 5.79
CA SER A 62 13.07 1.48 4.60
C SER A 62 12.90 0.39 3.55
N PHE A 63 12.66 0.80 2.31
CA PHE A 63 12.48 -0.08 1.17
C PHE A 63 13.35 0.40 0.00
N GLU A 64 13.73 -0.52 -0.90
CA GLU A 64 14.43 -0.16 -2.13
C GLU A 64 13.45 0.39 -3.18
N THR A 65 12.29 -0.25 -3.31
CA THR A 65 11.26 0.10 -4.29
C THR A 65 9.91 0.30 -3.63
N VAL A 66 9.19 1.35 -4.02
CA VAL A 66 7.82 1.60 -3.57
C VAL A 66 6.89 1.67 -4.78
N LEU A 67 6.00 0.70 -4.92
CA LEU A 67 4.98 0.65 -5.96
C LEU A 67 3.66 1.25 -5.47
N VAL A 68 3.17 2.28 -6.17
CA VAL A 68 1.92 2.96 -5.83
C VAL A 68 0.78 2.45 -6.72
N ALA A 69 0.05 1.44 -6.23
CA ALA A 69 -1.07 0.80 -6.92
C ALA A 69 -2.43 1.13 -6.26
N ILE A 70 -2.77 2.42 -6.17
CA ILE A 70 -3.97 2.92 -5.44
C ILE A 70 -5.18 3.21 -6.33
N GLY A 71 -5.19 2.70 -7.56
CA GLY A 71 -6.23 2.95 -8.56
C GLY A 71 -5.76 3.88 -9.68
N LYS A 72 -6.62 4.07 -10.68
CA LYS A 72 -6.32 4.84 -11.89
C LYS A 72 -7.19 6.09 -11.94
N ALA A 73 -6.57 7.26 -12.09
CA ALA A 73 -7.30 8.48 -12.39
C ALA A 73 -7.77 8.47 -13.85
N ARG A 74 -8.96 9.03 -14.11
CA ARG A 74 -9.35 9.34 -15.49
C ARG A 74 -8.60 10.59 -15.92
N THR A 75 -7.91 10.53 -17.06
CA THR A 75 -7.32 11.71 -17.68
C THR A 75 -8.39 12.40 -18.52
N TYR A 76 -9.07 13.39 -17.94
CA TYR A 76 -9.81 14.38 -18.73
C TYR A 76 -8.85 15.53 -19.04
N SER A 77 -7.84 15.30 -19.89
CA SER A 77 -7.13 16.41 -20.52
C SER A 77 -8.01 16.92 -21.66
N CYS A 78 -9.06 17.66 -21.31
CA CYS A 78 -9.94 18.30 -22.28
C CYS A 78 -9.84 19.82 -22.12
N CYS A 79 -9.18 20.40 -23.13
CA CYS A 79 -9.30 21.75 -23.69
C CYS A 79 -9.11 22.94 -22.74
N ASN A 80 -7.91 23.52 -22.82
CA ASN A 80 -7.74 24.97 -22.70
C ASN A 80 -8.42 25.67 -23.88
#